data_AF-A0A6M2B796-F1
#
_entry.id   AF-A0A6M2B796-F1
#
_cell.length_a   1.000
_cell.length_b   1.000
_cell.length_c   1.000
_cell.angle_alpha   90.00
_cell.angle_beta   90.00
_cell.angle_gamma   90.00
#
_symmetry.space_group_name_H-M   'P 1'
#
loop_
_entity.id
_entity.type
_entity.pdbx_description
1 polymer ?
#
loop_
_entity_poly.entity_id
_entity_poly.type
_entity_poly.pdbx_seq_one_letter_code
_entity_poly.pdbx_strand_id
1 'polypeptide(L)'
;MLMSQERKYSKLTPQAEKWEEDLPEKYDLQQPTAPRLIRVNEINDIWMEIPRYENIWWGGLWFFSLLMVCPIPFMFSVVFSPDFSSDAGFICSFSIMIFIFLSLVLLWFRTALYVPRGTPVRLNRKRQKVYVYEHQRSIWPWMRWPTVIKVFDWTDIHGEMLMYSGRYDYGHRLSCAVCKRGTYEVIDRFLLSYTVGDNRMIRGLWNHCCLYMQYKPVPETPLLTRKPLSWTPLNTVRWPEDLDKESKTAPE
;
A
#
# COMPACT_ATOMS: atom_id res chain seq x y z
N MET A 1 16.42 -3.68 35.56
CA MET A 1 15.97 -4.25 34.27
C MET A 1 14.54 -4.75 34.48
N LEU A 2 13.57 -3.83 34.43
CA LEU A 2 12.16 -4.16 34.58
C LEU A 2 11.69 -4.77 33.26
N MET A 3 11.40 -6.07 33.27
CA MET A 3 10.66 -6.70 32.18
C MET A 3 9.33 -5.97 32.06
N SER A 4 9.15 -5.27 30.94
CA SER A 4 7.87 -4.66 30.55
C SER A 4 6.81 -5.74 30.63
N GLN A 5 5.86 -5.58 31.56
CA GLN A 5 4.66 -6.39 31.67
C GLN A 5 3.99 -6.42 30.28
N GLU A 6 3.88 -7.60 29.66
CA GLU A 6 3.26 -7.75 28.34
C GLU A 6 1.82 -7.21 28.40
N ARG A 7 1.60 -6.04 27.81
CA ARG A 7 0.26 -5.47 27.68
C ARG A 7 -0.54 -6.42 26.79
N LYS A 8 -1.63 -7.00 27.34
CA LYS A 8 -2.53 -7.89 26.57
C LYS A 8 -3.41 -7.15 25.56
N TYR A 9 -3.42 -5.82 25.58
CA TYR A 9 -4.27 -4.97 24.75
C TYR A 9 -3.54 -3.70 24.33
N SER A 10 -3.90 -3.18 23.16
CA SER A 10 -3.39 -1.90 22.66
C SER A 10 -3.88 -0.75 23.53
N LYS A 11 -3.05 0.29 23.66
CA LYS A 11 -3.49 1.58 24.22
C LYS A 11 -4.46 2.32 23.29
N LEU A 12 -4.50 1.93 22.02
CA LEU A 12 -5.28 2.55 20.95
C LEU A 12 -6.68 1.95 20.85
N THR A 13 -7.69 2.80 20.72
CA THR A 13 -9.10 2.39 20.62
C THR A 13 -9.73 2.89 19.31
N PRO A 14 -10.40 2.04 18.51
CA PRO A 14 -10.48 0.58 18.63
C PRO A 14 -9.14 -0.09 18.34
N GLN A 15 -8.88 -1.24 18.95
CA GLN A 15 -7.67 -2.04 18.68
C GLN A 15 -7.70 -2.61 17.24
N ALA A 16 -6.53 -2.71 16.60
CA ALA A 16 -6.42 -3.36 15.29
C ALA A 16 -6.66 -4.88 15.38
N GLU A 17 -7.34 -5.46 14.39
CA GLU A 17 -7.77 -6.87 14.38
C GLU A 17 -6.62 -7.86 14.59
N LYS A 18 -5.45 -7.58 13.99
CA LYS A 18 -4.25 -8.42 14.04
C LYS A 18 -3.12 -7.79 14.83
N TRP A 19 -3.49 -6.98 15.82
CA TRP A 19 -2.54 -6.29 16.68
C TRP A 19 -1.66 -7.29 17.43
N GLU A 20 -0.36 -7.01 17.46
CA GLU A 20 0.63 -7.77 18.22
C GLU A 20 1.26 -6.90 19.31
N GLU A 21 1.71 -5.69 18.96
CA GLU A 21 2.40 -4.78 19.88
C GLU A 21 2.20 -3.32 19.45
N ASP A 22 2.04 -2.42 20.42
CA ASP A 22 2.18 -0.98 20.18
C ASP A 22 3.67 -0.64 20.16
N LEU A 23 4.13 -0.01 19.07
CA LEU A 23 5.53 0.32 18.94
C LEU A 23 5.93 1.46 19.89
N PRO A 24 7.23 1.56 20.24
CA PRO A 24 7.72 2.59 21.16
C PRO A 24 7.29 3.99 20.76
N GLU A 25 7.08 4.84 21.76
CA GLU A 25 6.68 6.22 21.50
C GLU A 25 7.76 6.97 20.74
N LYS A 26 7.31 7.91 19.89
CA LYS A 26 8.16 8.61 18.94
C LYS A 26 9.36 9.26 19.64
N TYR A 27 9.12 9.94 20.75
CA TYR A 27 10.13 10.73 21.48
C TYR A 27 10.89 9.95 22.56
N ASP A 28 10.65 8.65 22.69
CA ASP A 28 11.40 7.83 23.63
C ASP A 28 12.83 7.61 23.11
N LEU A 29 13.81 8.04 23.89
CA LEU A 29 15.23 7.93 23.58
C LEU A 29 15.75 6.48 23.72
N GLN A 30 15.00 5.60 24.38
CA GLN A 30 15.41 4.24 24.71
C GLN A 30 14.77 3.18 23.82
N GLN A 31 14.61 3.45 22.52
CA GLN A 31 14.11 2.42 21.61
C GLN A 31 15.11 1.24 21.57
N PRO A 32 14.67 0.01 21.86
CA PRO A 32 15.57 -1.13 22.05
C PRO A 32 16.21 -1.64 20.74
N THR A 33 15.70 -1.20 19.58
CA THR A 33 16.14 -1.66 18.26
C THR A 33 16.81 -0.54 17.50
N ALA A 34 18.00 -0.77 16.93
CA ALA A 34 18.69 0.21 16.10
C ALA A 34 17.84 0.63 14.88
N PRO A 35 17.92 1.90 14.43
CA PRO A 35 17.17 2.37 13.27
C PRO A 35 17.63 1.62 12.00
N ARG A 36 16.67 1.11 11.23
CA ARG A 36 16.91 0.34 10.00
C ARG A 36 15.93 0.73 8.92
N LEU A 37 16.44 1.18 7.79
CA LEU A 37 15.64 1.52 6.62
C LEU A 37 15.56 0.30 5.69
N ILE A 38 14.34 -0.17 5.39
CA ILE A 38 14.16 -1.37 4.55
C ILE A 38 14.32 -1.00 3.08
N ARG A 39 13.55 -0.03 2.61
CA ARG A 39 13.56 0.54 1.26
C ARG A 39 13.26 2.02 1.34
N VAL A 40 13.83 2.77 0.41
CA VAL A 40 13.56 4.20 0.25
C VAL A 40 13.68 4.56 -1.22
N ASN A 41 12.81 5.44 -1.69
CA ASN A 41 12.92 6.00 -3.03
C ASN A 41 13.87 7.19 -3.02
N GLU A 42 13.69 8.09 -2.05
CA GLU A 42 14.51 9.27 -1.84
C GLU A 42 14.49 9.63 -0.35
N ILE A 43 15.64 10.06 0.17
CA ILE A 43 15.80 10.57 1.54
C ILE A 43 16.71 11.78 1.48
N ASN A 44 16.29 12.85 2.15
CA ASN A 44 17.08 14.08 2.26
C ASN A 44 16.71 14.82 3.55
N ASP A 45 17.22 16.05 3.66
CA ASP A 45 17.07 16.89 4.83
C ASP A 45 15.68 17.57 5.00
N ILE A 46 14.74 17.30 4.13
CA ILE A 46 13.39 17.90 4.15
C ILE A 46 12.33 16.81 4.20
N TRP A 47 12.44 15.81 3.32
CA TRP A 47 11.49 14.73 3.18
C TRP A 47 12.15 13.38 2.87
N MET A 48 11.41 12.32 3.15
CA MET A 48 11.76 10.94 2.86
C MET A 48 10.54 10.23 2.26
N GLU A 49 10.75 9.41 1.23
CA GLU A 49 9.70 8.61 0.61
C GLU A 49 9.97 7.11 0.77
N ILE A 50 9.10 6.46 1.55
CA ILE A 50 9.10 5.03 1.74
C ILE A 50 8.15 4.42 0.70
N PRO A 51 8.65 3.57 -0.23
CA PRO A 51 7.78 2.91 -1.17
C PRO A 51 6.99 1.79 -0.48
N ARG A 52 5.67 1.78 -0.67
CA ARG A 52 4.84 0.61 -0.34
C ARG A 52 4.56 -0.17 -1.59
N TYR A 53 5.11 -1.38 -1.63
CA TYR A 53 5.12 -2.19 -2.82
C TYR A 53 4.08 -3.33 -2.73
N GLU A 54 2.99 -3.25 -3.50
CA GLU A 54 2.00 -4.32 -3.69
C GLU A 54 2.59 -5.58 -4.33
N ASN A 55 2.38 -6.73 -3.72
CA ASN A 55 2.86 -8.02 -4.24
C ASN A 55 2.00 -8.56 -5.39
N ILE A 56 1.89 -7.80 -6.49
CA ILE A 56 1.23 -8.22 -7.73
C ILE A 56 2.28 -8.76 -8.69
N TRP A 57 2.01 -9.94 -9.27
CA TRP A 57 2.86 -10.51 -10.31
C TRP A 57 2.60 -9.83 -11.65
N TRP A 58 3.11 -8.61 -11.81
CA TRP A 58 2.78 -7.72 -12.92
C TRP A 58 3.11 -8.28 -14.32
N GLY A 59 4.17 -9.07 -14.45
CA GLY A 59 4.52 -9.73 -15.72
C GLY A 59 3.47 -10.77 -16.11
N GLY A 60 3.05 -11.59 -15.16
CA GLY A 60 1.94 -12.53 -15.35
C GLY A 60 0.62 -11.82 -15.62
N LEU A 61 0.35 -10.71 -14.92
CA LEU A 61 -0.84 -9.89 -15.16
C LEU A 61 -0.93 -9.45 -16.63
N TRP A 62 0.16 -8.93 -17.20
CA TRP A 62 0.22 -8.57 -18.62
C TRP A 62 0.06 -9.77 -19.55
N PHE A 63 0.80 -10.85 -19.28
CA PHE A 63 0.74 -12.07 -20.08
C PHE A 63 -0.68 -12.66 -20.14
N PHE A 64 -1.33 -12.84 -18.98
CA PHE A 64 -2.69 -13.34 -18.91
C PHE A 64 -3.72 -12.36 -19.49
N SER A 65 -3.54 -11.05 -19.31
CA SER A 65 -4.42 -10.06 -19.93
C SER A 65 -4.42 -10.18 -21.44
N LEU A 66 -3.25 -10.32 -22.06
CA LEU A 66 -3.12 -10.50 -23.52
C LEU A 66 -3.67 -11.85 -23.99
N LEU A 67 -3.39 -12.93 -23.26
CA LEU A 67 -3.91 -14.27 -23.58
C LEU A 67 -5.44 -14.31 -23.58
N MET A 68 -6.09 -13.57 -22.67
CA MET A 68 -7.55 -13.50 -22.58
C MET A 68 -8.22 -12.73 -23.73
N VAL A 69 -7.46 -12.00 -24.56
CA VAL A 69 -8.00 -11.35 -25.77
C VAL A 69 -8.18 -12.36 -26.91
N CYS A 70 -7.34 -13.39 -26.97
CA CYS A 70 -7.32 -14.38 -28.05
C CYS A 70 -8.68 -15.06 -28.36
N PRO A 71 -9.50 -15.48 -27.38
CA PRO A 71 -10.78 -16.13 -27.67
C PRO A 71 -11.90 -15.17 -28.11
N ILE A 72 -11.73 -13.85 -27.98
CA ILE A 72 -12.80 -12.88 -28.26
C ILE A 72 -13.35 -13.01 -29.70
N PRO A 73 -12.53 -13.07 -30.77
CA PRO A 73 -13.05 -13.21 -32.13
C PRO A 73 -13.82 -14.51 -32.35
N PHE A 74 -13.34 -15.61 -31.74
CA PHE A 74 -14.02 -16.90 -31.81
C PHE A 74 -15.40 -16.84 -31.15
N MET A 75 -15.50 -16.24 -29.96
CA MET A 75 -16.77 -16.04 -29.27
C MET A 75 -17.77 -15.26 -30.12
N PHE A 76 -17.35 -14.16 -30.76
CA PHE A 76 -18.22 -13.40 -31.66
C PHE A 76 -18.63 -14.23 -32.90
N SER A 77 -17.71 -15.01 -33.49
CA SER A 77 -18.02 -15.85 -34.66
C SER A 77 -19.11 -16.89 -34.38
N VAL A 78 -19.17 -17.42 -33.16
CA VAL A 78 -20.19 -18.39 -32.73
C VAL A 78 -21.57 -17.74 -32.61
N VAL A 79 -21.66 -16.49 -32.13
CA VAL A 79 -22.94 -15.76 -32.05
C VAL A 79 -23.52 -15.48 -33.43
N PHE A 80 -22.66 -15.17 -34.40
CA PHE A 80 -23.07 -14.85 -35.77
C PHE A 80 -23.16 -16.09 -36.68
N SER A 81 -22.93 -17.29 -36.16
CA SER A 81 -23.05 -18.48 -36.99
C SER A 81 -24.52 -18.76 -37.32
N PRO A 82 -24.83 -19.14 -38.57
CA PRO A 82 -26.21 -19.35 -39.00
C PRO A 82 -26.93 -20.41 -38.16
N ASP A 83 -26.20 -21.42 -37.69
CA ASP A 83 -26.72 -22.54 -36.90
C ASP A 83 -27.33 -22.11 -35.55
N PHE A 84 -26.83 -21.04 -34.95
CA PHE A 84 -27.25 -20.59 -33.62
C PHE A 84 -27.95 -19.21 -33.63
N SER A 85 -27.83 -18.45 -34.73
CA SER A 85 -28.35 -17.09 -34.87
C SER A 85 -29.89 -16.96 -34.81
N SER A 86 -30.63 -18.06 -34.93
CA SER A 86 -32.10 -18.06 -34.85
C SER A 86 -32.64 -18.42 -33.46
N ASP A 87 -31.83 -18.97 -32.56
CA ASP A 87 -32.27 -19.37 -31.21
C ASP A 87 -32.06 -18.23 -30.21
N ALA A 88 -33.16 -17.57 -29.84
CA ALA A 88 -33.15 -16.47 -28.89
C ALA A 88 -32.63 -16.87 -27.49
N GLY A 89 -32.88 -18.10 -27.04
CA GLY A 89 -32.40 -18.59 -25.74
C GLY A 89 -30.90 -18.77 -25.73
N PHE A 90 -30.35 -19.35 -26.80
CA PHE A 90 -28.92 -19.45 -27.03
C PHE A 90 -28.27 -18.06 -27.08
N ILE A 91 -28.80 -17.13 -27.89
CA ILE A 91 -28.24 -15.79 -28.04
C ILE A 91 -28.20 -15.05 -26.70
N CYS A 92 -29.29 -15.08 -25.94
CA CYS A 92 -29.35 -14.41 -24.64
C CYS A 92 -28.33 -14.97 -23.65
N SER A 93 -28.29 -16.30 -23.49
CA SER A 93 -27.35 -16.95 -22.57
C SER A 93 -25.89 -16.73 -22.96
N PHE A 94 -25.57 -16.84 -24.26
CA PHE A 94 -24.23 -16.63 -24.78
C PHE A 94 -23.81 -15.15 -24.70
N SER A 95 -24.73 -14.21 -24.90
CA SER A 95 -24.48 -12.77 -24.73
C SER A 95 -24.12 -12.43 -23.28
N ILE A 96 -24.80 -13.05 -22.30
CA ILE A 96 -24.46 -12.90 -20.87
C ILE A 96 -23.05 -13.47 -20.59
N MET A 97 -22.72 -14.64 -21.14
CA MET A 97 -21.39 -15.23 -21.04
C MET A 97 -20.30 -14.31 -21.64
N ILE A 98 -20.52 -13.76 -22.84
CA ILE A 98 -19.61 -12.78 -23.46
C ILE A 98 -19.47 -11.55 -22.57
N PHE A 99 -20.58 -11.01 -22.04
CA PHE A 99 -20.54 -9.85 -21.17
C PHE A 99 -19.67 -10.11 -19.94
N ILE A 100 -19.88 -11.23 -19.23
CA ILE A 100 -19.07 -11.62 -18.06
C ILE A 100 -17.60 -11.77 -18.45
N PHE A 101 -17.31 -12.42 -19.58
CA PHE A 101 -15.94 -12.60 -20.06
C PHE A 101 -15.26 -11.27 -20.38
N LEU A 102 -15.91 -10.38 -21.13
CA LEU A 102 -15.39 -9.05 -21.45
C LEU A 102 -15.21 -8.21 -20.19
N SER A 103 -16.11 -8.33 -19.21
CA SER A 103 -15.97 -7.68 -17.89
C SER A 103 -14.69 -8.11 -17.19
N LEU A 104 -14.39 -9.42 -17.22
CA LEU A 104 -13.16 -9.96 -16.66
C LEU A 104 -11.96 -9.43 -17.43
N VAL A 105 -11.93 -9.50 -18.76
CA VAL A 105 -10.85 -8.95 -19.59
C VAL A 105 -10.60 -7.47 -19.23
N LEU A 106 -11.66 -6.66 -19.17
CA LEU A 106 -11.58 -5.26 -18.77
C LEU A 106 -11.00 -5.09 -17.36
N LEU A 107 -11.38 -5.93 -16.39
CA LEU A 107 -10.82 -5.89 -15.03
C LEU A 107 -9.30 -6.11 -15.02
N TRP A 108 -8.82 -7.09 -15.78
CA TRP A 108 -7.39 -7.42 -15.86
C TRP A 108 -6.59 -6.30 -16.51
N PHE A 109 -7.04 -5.79 -17.67
CA PHE A 109 -6.39 -4.66 -18.33
C PHE A 109 -6.44 -3.39 -17.49
N ARG A 110 -7.58 -3.12 -16.86
CA ARG A 110 -7.74 -1.97 -15.98
C ARG A 110 -6.76 -2.05 -14.80
N THR A 111 -6.59 -3.24 -14.22
CA THR A 111 -5.58 -3.50 -13.18
C THR A 111 -4.17 -3.26 -13.72
N ALA A 112 -3.83 -3.79 -14.89
CA ALA A 112 -2.49 -3.67 -15.46
C ALA A 112 -2.08 -2.23 -15.77
N LEU A 113 -3.04 -1.41 -16.21
CA LEU A 113 -2.84 -0.03 -16.66
C LEU A 113 -2.97 1.01 -15.55
N TYR A 114 -4.02 0.91 -14.71
CA TYR A 114 -4.40 2.00 -13.80
C TYR A 114 -4.01 1.78 -12.35
N VAL A 115 -3.78 0.53 -11.92
CA VAL A 115 -3.32 0.32 -10.54
C VAL A 115 -1.89 0.86 -10.44
N PRO A 116 -1.65 1.80 -9.51
CA PRO A 116 -0.33 2.36 -9.31
C PRO A 116 0.60 1.22 -8.89
N ARG A 117 1.81 1.17 -9.46
CA ARG A 117 2.72 0.08 -9.13
C ARG A 117 2.96 0.07 -7.63
N GLY A 118 3.14 1.23 -6.99
CA GLY A 118 3.24 1.34 -5.53
C GLY A 118 2.38 2.45 -4.94
N THR A 119 2.30 2.46 -3.62
CA THR A 119 1.52 3.42 -2.84
C THR A 119 2.43 4.17 -1.86
N PRO A 120 3.37 5.02 -2.31
CA PRO A 120 4.41 5.58 -1.45
C PRO A 120 3.87 6.41 -0.27
N VAL A 121 4.63 6.44 0.82
CA VAL A 121 4.38 7.32 1.97
C VAL A 121 5.53 8.31 2.08
N ARG A 122 5.20 9.59 2.11
CA ARG A 122 6.18 10.67 2.29
C ARG A 122 6.12 11.21 3.70
N LEU A 123 7.26 11.28 4.35
CA LEU A 123 7.44 11.93 5.64
C LEU A 123 8.17 13.24 5.39
N ASN A 124 7.55 14.37 5.73
CA ASN A 124 8.20 15.67 5.66
C ASN A 124 8.59 16.10 7.08
N ARG A 125 9.89 16.04 7.39
CA ARG A 125 10.39 16.39 8.71
C ARG A 125 10.29 17.89 8.98
N LYS A 126 10.41 18.76 7.97
CA LYS A 126 10.29 20.22 8.14
C LYS A 126 8.88 20.65 8.53
N ARG A 127 7.86 20.07 7.91
CA ARG A 127 6.45 20.35 8.16
C ARG A 127 5.86 19.51 9.30
N GLN A 128 6.56 18.48 9.77
CA GLN A 128 6.04 17.49 10.73
C GLN A 128 4.73 16.83 10.23
N LYS A 129 4.66 16.53 8.94
CA LYS A 129 3.49 15.92 8.29
C LYS A 129 3.85 14.65 7.52
N VAL A 130 2.89 13.76 7.41
CA VAL A 130 2.97 12.53 6.63
C VAL A 130 1.90 12.53 5.54
N TYR A 131 2.32 12.28 4.32
CA TYR A 131 1.48 12.20 3.13
C TYR A 131 1.41 10.75 2.68
N VAL A 132 0.21 10.18 2.70
CA VAL A 132 -0.03 8.76 2.42
C VAL A 132 -0.77 8.66 1.08
N TYR A 133 -0.12 8.05 0.09
CA TYR A 133 -0.74 7.78 -1.20
C TYR A 133 -1.55 6.48 -1.13
N GLU A 134 -2.88 6.55 -1.13
CA GLU A 134 -3.74 5.36 -1.08
C GLU A 134 -4.52 5.19 -2.38
N HIS A 135 -4.49 3.99 -2.93
CA HIS A 135 -5.29 3.64 -4.09
C HIS A 135 -6.38 2.65 -3.69
N GLN A 136 -7.63 3.02 -3.91
CA GLN A 136 -8.78 2.17 -3.58
C GLN A 136 -9.17 1.35 -4.81
N ARG A 137 -8.94 0.04 -4.73
CA ARG A 137 -9.31 -0.91 -5.78
C ARG A 137 -10.60 -1.64 -5.41
N SER A 138 -11.45 -1.86 -6.41
CA SER A 138 -12.63 -2.74 -6.31
C SER A 138 -12.50 -3.92 -7.28
N ILE A 139 -13.12 -5.04 -6.96
CA ILE A 139 -13.22 -6.21 -7.86
C ILE A 139 -14.11 -5.89 -9.07
N TRP A 140 -14.99 -4.89 -8.94
CA TRP A 140 -15.89 -4.49 -10.02
C TRP A 140 -15.18 -3.56 -11.00
N PRO A 141 -15.03 -3.95 -12.28
CA PRO A 141 -14.32 -3.16 -13.30
C PRO A 141 -15.05 -1.89 -13.71
N TRP A 142 -16.28 -1.68 -13.25
CA TRP A 142 -17.12 -0.52 -13.57
C TRP A 142 -17.13 0.54 -12.47
N MET A 143 -16.72 0.18 -11.24
CA MET A 143 -16.67 1.11 -10.12
C MET A 143 -15.47 2.04 -10.25
N ARG A 144 -15.56 3.29 -9.76
CA ARG A 144 -14.40 4.19 -9.73
C ARG A 144 -13.33 3.65 -8.77
N TRP A 145 -12.06 3.74 -9.18
CA TRP A 145 -10.90 3.37 -8.35
C TRP A 145 -10.13 4.65 -8.01
N PRO A 146 -10.60 5.43 -7.02
CA PRO A 146 -9.98 6.70 -6.69
C PRO A 146 -8.62 6.47 -6.04
N THR A 147 -7.68 7.34 -6.39
CA THR A 147 -6.44 7.54 -5.64
C THR A 147 -6.67 8.72 -4.70
N VAL A 148 -6.53 8.50 -3.40
CA VAL A 148 -6.71 9.50 -2.36
C VAL A 148 -5.38 9.70 -1.66
N ILE A 149 -4.98 10.96 -1.50
CA ILE A 149 -3.81 11.29 -0.68
C ILE A 149 -4.32 11.82 0.65
N LYS A 150 -3.91 11.15 1.71
CA LYS A 150 -4.23 11.55 3.07
C LYS A 150 -3.05 12.28 3.67
N VAL A 151 -3.32 13.38 4.36
CA VAL A 151 -2.30 14.19 5.03
C VAL A 151 -2.57 14.15 6.52
N PHE A 152 -1.55 13.78 7.29
CA PHE A 152 -1.65 13.63 8.73
C PHE A 152 -0.53 14.39 9.42
N ASP A 153 -0.82 14.91 10.60
CA ASP A 153 0.20 15.48 11.47
C ASP A 153 0.99 14.36 12.16
N TRP A 154 2.32 14.50 12.20
CA TRP A 154 3.20 13.50 12.80
C TRP A 154 2.92 13.28 14.28
N THR A 155 2.44 14.31 14.99
CA THR A 155 2.09 14.25 16.43
C THR A 155 0.98 13.26 16.73
N ASP A 156 0.09 13.02 15.76
CA ASP A 156 -1.13 12.24 15.94
C ASP A 156 -0.94 10.76 15.53
N ILE A 157 0.21 10.44 14.91
CA ILE A 157 0.51 9.10 14.42
C ILE A 157 1.16 8.25 15.51
N HIS A 158 0.65 7.04 15.71
CA HIS A 158 1.21 6.00 16.56
C HIS A 158 1.53 4.75 15.73
N GLY A 159 2.72 4.19 15.93
CA GLY A 159 3.12 2.94 15.28
C GLY A 159 2.54 1.74 16.02
N GLU A 160 2.01 0.78 15.26
CA GLU A 160 1.62 -0.53 15.76
C GLU A 160 2.19 -1.62 14.86
N MET A 161 2.52 -2.76 15.48
CA MET A 161 2.93 -3.95 14.77
C MET A 161 1.75 -4.90 14.67
N LEU A 162 1.49 -5.37 13.46
CA LEU A 162 0.43 -6.35 13.17
C LEU A 162 1.06 -7.69 12.78
N MET A 163 0.56 -8.79 13.33
CA MET A 163 1.02 -10.14 12.97
C MET A 163 0.00 -10.85 12.09
N TYR A 164 0.43 -11.22 10.88
CA TYR A 164 -0.38 -12.02 9.96
C TYR A 164 0.16 -13.45 9.98
N SER A 165 -0.70 -14.42 10.27
CA SER A 165 -0.39 -15.86 10.29
C SER A 165 -1.11 -16.62 9.16
N GLY A 166 -1.35 -15.96 8.03
CA GLY A 166 -2.05 -16.54 6.89
C GLY A 166 -1.14 -17.41 6.01
N ARG A 167 -1.72 -18.40 5.31
CA ARG A 167 -0.98 -19.34 4.44
C ARG A 167 -0.10 -18.68 3.39
N TYR A 168 -0.56 -17.55 2.85
CA TYR A 168 0.14 -16.78 1.79
C TYR A 168 0.59 -15.40 2.28
N ASP A 169 0.38 -15.10 3.56
CA ASP A 169 0.61 -13.80 4.17
C ASP A 169 1.05 -14.00 5.61
N TYR A 170 2.32 -14.37 5.76
CA TYR A 170 2.95 -14.67 7.04
C TYR A 170 4.02 -13.64 7.36
N GLY A 171 3.91 -13.01 8.53
CA GLY A 171 4.90 -12.08 9.07
C GLY A 171 4.29 -10.83 9.67
N HIS A 172 5.16 -9.86 9.94
CA HIS A 172 4.83 -8.63 10.65
C HIS A 172 4.62 -7.47 9.69
N ARG A 173 3.64 -6.61 9.97
CA ARG A 173 3.40 -5.36 9.24
C ARG A 173 3.53 -4.18 10.16
N LEU A 174 4.02 -3.07 9.60
CA LEU A 174 4.02 -1.78 10.28
C LEU A 174 2.75 -1.04 9.89
N SER A 175 1.85 -0.86 10.85
CA SER A 175 0.66 -0.01 10.69
C SER A 175 0.85 1.27 11.49
N CYS A 176 0.32 2.37 10.96
CA CYS A 176 0.33 3.67 11.58
C CYS A 176 -1.13 4.06 11.87
N ALA A 177 -1.46 4.11 13.16
CA ALA A 177 -2.74 4.57 13.65
C ALA A 177 -2.70 6.09 13.80
N VAL A 178 -3.66 6.77 13.17
CA VAL A 178 -3.86 8.21 13.30
C VAL A 178 -4.91 8.42 14.37
N CYS A 179 -4.50 8.99 15.49
CA CYS A 179 -5.40 9.28 16.60
C CYS A 179 -5.98 10.69 16.52
N LYS A 180 -7.11 10.91 17.18
CA LYS A 180 -7.58 12.26 17.47
C LYS A 180 -6.56 12.96 18.36
N ARG A 181 -6.32 14.25 18.10
CA ARG A 181 -5.33 15.06 18.83
C ARG A 181 -5.50 14.92 20.35
N GLY A 182 -4.43 14.49 21.02
CA GLY A 182 -4.38 14.35 22.48
C GLY A 182 -5.13 13.15 23.06
N THR A 183 -5.67 12.25 22.22
CA THR A 183 -6.31 11.01 22.67
C THR A 183 -5.68 9.79 22.00
N TYR A 184 -6.07 8.60 22.43
CA TYR A 184 -5.71 7.33 21.80
C TYR A 184 -6.84 6.76 20.95
N GLU A 185 -7.82 7.59 20.61
CA GLU A 185 -8.95 7.21 19.76
C GLU A 185 -8.52 7.29 18.29
N VAL A 186 -8.54 6.16 17.59
CA VAL A 186 -8.06 6.01 16.21
C VAL A 186 -9.13 6.43 15.22
N ILE A 187 -8.81 7.44 14.41
CA ILE A 187 -9.67 7.95 13.33
C ILE A 187 -9.39 7.20 12.03
N ASP A 188 -8.12 6.92 11.76
CA ASP A 188 -7.69 6.27 10.50
C ASP A 188 -6.46 5.40 10.74
N ARG A 189 -6.22 4.44 9.85
CA ARG A 189 -5.06 3.55 9.88
C ARG A 189 -4.51 3.41 8.48
N PHE A 190 -3.20 3.54 8.35
CA PHE A 190 -2.52 3.23 7.10
C PHE A 190 -1.30 2.34 7.35
N LEU A 191 -1.03 1.43 6.42
CA LEU A 191 0.16 0.60 6.49
C LEU A 191 1.38 1.43 6.09
N LEU A 192 2.48 1.41 6.84
CA LEU A 192 3.76 2.00 6.41
C LEU A 192 4.63 0.98 5.67
N SER A 193 4.56 -0.29 6.08
CA SER A 193 5.23 -1.40 5.41
C SER A 193 4.29 -2.61 5.33
N TYR A 194 4.34 -3.31 4.20
CA TYR A 194 3.72 -4.62 4.05
C TYR A 194 4.49 -5.69 4.85
N THR A 195 4.12 -6.96 4.65
CA THR A 195 4.59 -8.11 5.41
C THR A 195 6.10 -8.28 5.31
N VAL A 196 6.77 -8.24 6.46
CA VAL A 196 8.20 -8.51 6.64
C VAL A 196 8.33 -9.66 7.63
N GLY A 197 9.19 -10.64 7.32
CA GLY A 197 9.34 -11.83 8.17
C GLY A 197 9.96 -11.55 9.54
N ASP A 198 10.83 -10.53 9.64
CA ASP A 198 11.55 -10.20 10.88
C ASP A 198 10.92 -8.99 11.60
N ASN A 199 10.46 -9.20 12.83
CA ASN A 199 9.90 -8.14 13.68
C ASN A 199 10.92 -7.04 14.00
N ARG A 200 12.23 -7.34 14.03
CA ARG A 200 13.29 -6.33 14.27
C ARG A 200 13.38 -5.34 13.12
N MET A 201 13.05 -5.76 11.89
CA MET A 201 13.00 -4.85 10.75
C MET A 201 11.84 -3.86 10.88
N ILE A 202 10.68 -4.30 11.37
CA ILE A 202 9.53 -3.43 11.63
C ILE A 202 9.84 -2.41 12.73
N ARG A 203 10.37 -2.89 13.87
CA ARG A 203 10.79 -2.00 14.98
C ARG A 203 11.88 -1.02 14.55
N GLY A 204 12.88 -1.49 13.81
CA GLY A 204 13.96 -0.66 13.28
C GLY A 204 13.48 0.38 12.26
N LEU A 205 12.49 0.05 11.42
CA LEU A 205 11.89 0.98 10.46
C LEU A 205 11.09 2.08 11.18
N TRP A 206 10.31 1.72 12.18
CA TRP A 206 9.60 2.70 13.00
C TRP A 206 10.57 3.63 13.73
N ASN A 207 11.62 3.08 14.36
CA ASN A 207 12.67 3.88 14.99
C ASN A 207 13.32 4.86 14.01
N HIS A 208 13.68 4.38 12.81
CA HIS A 208 14.24 5.22 11.76
C HIS A 208 13.31 6.40 11.43
N CYS A 209 12.00 6.15 11.25
CA CYS A 209 11.03 7.21 10.99
C CYS A 209 10.94 8.21 12.16
N CYS A 210 10.97 7.72 13.40
CA CYS A 210 10.90 8.55 14.60
C CYS A 210 12.12 9.48 14.72
N LEU A 211 13.32 8.95 14.54
CA LEU A 211 14.57 9.72 14.58
C LEU A 211 14.65 10.72 13.43
N TYR A 212 14.24 10.31 12.22
CA TYR A 212 14.20 11.19 11.04
C TYR A 212 13.30 12.40 11.28
N MET A 213 12.09 12.18 11.81
CA MET A 213 11.15 13.26 12.13
C MET A 213 11.60 14.11 13.32
N GLN A 214 12.50 13.62 14.17
CA GLN A 214 13.13 14.38 15.25
C GLN A 214 14.38 15.16 14.82
N TYR A 215 14.70 15.22 13.52
CA TYR A 215 15.93 15.84 13.00
C TYR A 215 17.21 15.21 13.55
N LYS A 216 17.15 13.95 13.99
CA LYS A 216 18.34 13.21 14.42
C LYS A 216 19.02 12.55 13.23
N PRO A 217 20.35 12.31 13.31
CA PRO A 217 21.05 11.59 12.26
C PRO A 217 20.51 10.16 12.16
N VAL A 218 20.23 9.72 10.94
CA VAL A 218 19.73 8.37 10.64
C VAL A 218 20.49 7.75 9.47
N PRO A 219 20.62 6.41 9.43
CA PRO A 219 21.24 5.75 8.29
C PRO A 219 20.40 5.91 7.02
N GLU A 220 20.95 6.58 6.00
CA GLU A 220 20.25 6.81 4.72
C GLU A 220 20.29 5.60 3.79
N THR A 221 21.20 4.66 4.03
CA THR A 221 21.39 3.47 3.21
C THR A 221 20.31 2.43 3.50
N PRO A 222 19.42 2.10 2.54
CA PRO A 222 18.42 1.06 2.73
C PRO A 222 19.04 -0.34 2.63
N LEU A 223 18.45 -1.30 3.34
CA LEU A 223 18.83 -2.71 3.24
C LEU A 223 18.61 -3.27 1.83
N LEU A 224 17.54 -2.84 1.17
CA LEU A 224 17.19 -3.24 -0.19
C LEU A 224 17.28 -2.02 -1.10
N THR A 225 18.35 -1.96 -1.89
CA THR A 225 18.64 -0.86 -2.82
C THR A 225 17.97 -1.02 -4.17
N ARG A 226 17.67 -2.25 -4.60
CA ARG A 226 17.08 -2.52 -5.92
C ARG A 226 15.56 -2.40 -5.87
N LYS A 227 15.01 -1.64 -6.82
CA LYS A 227 13.57 -1.70 -7.14
C LYS A 227 13.25 -3.05 -7.78
N PRO A 228 12.12 -3.70 -7.44
CA PRO A 228 11.81 -4.99 -8.04
C PRO A 228 11.56 -4.84 -9.54
N LEU A 229 12.07 -5.78 -10.34
CA LEU A 229 12.03 -5.72 -11.81
C LEU A 229 10.61 -5.58 -12.38
N SER A 230 9.60 -6.17 -11.75
CA SER A 230 8.20 -6.12 -12.21
C SER A 230 7.54 -4.72 -12.14
N TRP A 231 8.30 -3.73 -11.67
CA TRP A 231 7.85 -2.37 -11.37
C TRP A 231 8.48 -1.32 -12.28
N THR A 232 9.50 -1.74 -13.02
CA THR A 232 10.17 -0.95 -14.06
C THR A 232 9.73 -1.48 -15.42
N PRO A 233 9.46 -0.63 -16.42
CA PRO A 233 9.72 0.82 -16.46
C PRO A 233 8.50 1.72 -16.15
N LEU A 234 7.31 1.15 -16.00
CA LEU A 234 6.07 1.93 -15.88
C LEU A 234 5.90 2.51 -14.46
N ASN A 235 6.20 3.81 -14.30
CA ASN A 235 5.82 4.55 -13.10
C ASN A 235 4.41 5.13 -13.23
N THR A 236 3.44 4.49 -12.57
CA THR A 236 2.04 4.92 -12.57
C THR A 236 1.66 5.74 -11.34
N VAL A 237 2.60 6.00 -10.42
CA VAL A 237 2.34 6.86 -9.25
C VAL A 237 2.34 8.32 -9.69
N ARG A 238 1.21 9.01 -9.49
CA ARG A 238 1.05 10.42 -9.86
C ARG A 238 0.52 11.22 -8.68
N TRP A 239 1.39 12.03 -8.10
CA TRP A 239 1.00 12.99 -7.07
C TRP A 239 0.35 14.22 -7.73
N PRO A 240 -0.76 14.76 -7.19
CA PRO A 240 -1.27 16.08 -7.53
C PRO A 240 -0.17 17.12 -7.30
N GLU A 241 -0.06 18.10 -8.21
CA GLU A 241 1.06 19.04 -8.26
C GLU A 241 1.25 19.81 -6.94
N ASP A 242 0.15 20.30 -6.35
CA ASP A 242 0.17 21.04 -5.08
C ASP A 242 0.73 20.19 -3.94
N LEU A 243 0.27 18.94 -3.82
CA LEU A 243 0.73 18.00 -2.79
C LEU A 243 2.13 17.47 -3.06
N ASP A 244 2.52 17.32 -4.33
CA ASP A 244 3.89 16.96 -4.69
C ASP A 244 4.87 18.05 -4.23
N LYS A 245 4.52 19.32 -4.45
CA LYS A 245 5.32 20.46 -3.98
C LYS A 245 5.29 20.57 -2.46
N GLU A 246 4.12 20.53 -1.81
CA GLU A 246 3.99 20.66 -0.35
C GLU A 246 4.77 19.56 0.38
N SER A 247 4.65 18.31 -0.09
CA SER A 247 5.32 17.17 0.55
C SER A 247 6.84 17.21 0.45
N LYS A 248 7.40 17.87 -0.56
CA LYS A 248 8.85 17.95 -0.81
C LYS A 248 9.53 19.23 -0.32
N THR A 249 8.76 20.24 0.08
CA THR A 249 9.29 21.56 0.45
C THR A 249 9.13 21.86 1.94
N ALA A 250 9.98 22.75 2.46
CA ALA A 250 9.80 23.33 3.79
C ALA A 250 8.57 24.26 3.81
N PRO A 251 7.96 24.54 4.99
CA PRO A 251 7.00 25.62 5.10
C PRO A 251 7.69 26.94 4.75
N GLU A 252 7.00 27.77 3.96
CA GLU A 252 7.39 29.16 3.70
C GLU A 252 7.25 30.00 4.98
#